data_AF-V4MVM9-F1
#
_entry.id   AF-V4MVM9-F1
#
_cell.length_a   1.000
_cell.length_b   1.000
_cell.length_c   1.000
_cell.angle_alpha   90.00
_cell.angle_beta   90.00
_cell.angle_gamma   90.00
#
_symmetry.space_group_name_H-M   'P 1'
#
loop_
_entity.id
_entity.type
_entity.pdbx_description
1 polymer ?
#
loop_
_entity_poly.entity_id
_entity_poly.type
_entity_poly.pdbx_seq_one_letter_code
_entity_poly.pdbx_strand_id
1 'polypeptide(L)'
;MAQEGRNIDDPVVIGEEKGFVKLTTLNRPRQLNVISSEVVLKLAEYLEMWEKDDETKLILIKGAGRAFSAGGDLKMFYDGRESKDSCLEVVYRMYWLCYHIHTYKKTQVSLVNGISMGGGASLMVPMKFSVVTEKTVFATPEASIGFHTDCGFSYIHSRLPGHLGEFLALTGARLNGKELVAIGMATHFVPSAKLADLEARLVSLDSGDMDVVRCTIEEFSEKVNLDQDSILNKQSVINECFSKESVKQIIQAFEAEGSKEGNDWINPVIKGLKRSSPTGLKITLRSIREGRKQTLSDCLKKEFRITVNILRKTISPDVYEGIRALTIDKDNSPKWNPATLDEVDDEKINLVFKPLEDDIELHVPETEENRWGGKYENSGCASVRG
;
A
#
# COMPACT_ATOMS: atom_id res chain seq x y z
N MET A 1 4.86 3.30 -32.78
CA MET A 1 3.70 4.19 -33.03
C MET A 1 3.86 5.40 -32.12
N ALA A 2 3.55 6.57 -32.66
CA ALA A 2 3.97 7.88 -32.18
C ALA A 2 3.58 8.17 -30.71
N GLN A 3 4.49 8.82 -29.99
CA GLN A 3 4.26 9.40 -28.68
C GLN A 3 3.30 10.60 -28.82
N GLU A 4 2.01 10.40 -28.58
CA GLU A 4 1.09 11.53 -28.38
C GLU A 4 1.42 12.20 -27.05
N GLY A 5 2.00 13.40 -27.09
CA GLY A 5 2.22 14.24 -25.91
C GLY A 5 0.92 14.38 -25.10
N ARG A 6 1.01 14.19 -23.79
CA ARG A 6 -0.15 14.37 -22.91
C ARG A 6 -0.53 15.85 -22.91
N ASN A 7 -1.82 16.14 -23.02
CA ASN A 7 -2.31 17.46 -22.69
C ASN A 7 -2.29 17.61 -21.16
N ILE A 8 -1.75 18.71 -20.63
CA ILE A 8 -1.63 18.92 -19.17
C ILE A 8 -3.00 18.84 -18.47
N ASP A 9 -4.08 19.03 -19.23
CA ASP A 9 -5.48 19.04 -18.78
C ASP A 9 -6.14 17.65 -18.66
N ASP A 10 -5.45 16.56 -19.00
CA ASP A 10 -6.05 15.21 -18.84
C ASP A 10 -6.25 14.90 -17.34
N PRO A 11 -7.47 14.52 -16.92
CA PRO A 11 -7.76 14.26 -15.51
C PRO A 11 -6.91 13.10 -14.98
N VAL A 12 -6.33 13.27 -13.78
CA VAL A 12 -5.48 12.26 -13.13
C VAL A 12 -6.25 11.02 -12.66
N VAL A 13 -7.56 11.17 -12.46
CA VAL A 13 -8.53 10.10 -12.18
C VAL A 13 -9.76 10.36 -13.04
N ILE A 14 -10.21 9.35 -13.76
CA ILE A 14 -11.43 9.40 -14.57
C ILE A 14 -12.52 8.63 -13.83
N GLY A 15 -13.63 9.29 -13.50
CA GLY A 15 -14.85 8.64 -13.01
C GLY A 15 -15.88 8.55 -14.13
N GLU A 16 -16.36 7.34 -14.42
CA GLU A 16 -17.42 7.07 -15.39
C GLU A 16 -18.64 6.46 -14.70
N GLU A 17 -19.81 7.00 -15.02
CA GLU A 17 -21.08 6.47 -14.52
C GLU A 17 -21.72 5.59 -15.60
N LYS A 18 -21.83 4.29 -15.34
CA LYS A 18 -22.36 3.29 -16.27
C LYS A 18 -23.54 2.57 -15.62
N GLY A 19 -24.73 3.17 -15.74
CA GLY A 19 -25.91 2.68 -15.02
C GLY A 19 -25.66 2.63 -13.51
N PHE A 20 -25.81 1.45 -12.92
CA PHE A 20 -25.62 1.20 -11.48
C PHE A 20 -24.14 1.06 -11.06
N VAL A 21 -23.22 1.06 -12.03
CA VAL A 21 -21.79 0.84 -11.83
C VAL A 21 -21.03 2.14 -11.99
N LYS A 22 -20.14 2.42 -11.05
CA LYS A 22 -19.24 3.58 -11.13
C LYS A 22 -17.81 3.08 -11.33
N LEU A 23 -17.23 3.42 -12.48
CA LEU A 23 -15.90 2.97 -12.90
C LEU A 23 -14.89 4.10 -12.70
N THR A 24 -13.92 3.86 -11.82
CA THR A 24 -12.78 4.75 -11.59
C THR A 24 -11.55 4.23 -12.30
N THR A 25 -10.93 5.05 -13.12
CA THR A 25 -9.64 4.77 -13.76
C THR A 25 -8.57 5.71 -13.22
N LEU A 26 -7.55 5.15 -12.57
CA LEU A 26 -6.31 5.88 -12.26
C LEU A 26 -5.59 6.16 -13.58
N ASN A 27 -5.47 7.44 -13.93
CA ASN A 27 -5.08 7.87 -15.26
C ASN A 27 -3.79 8.69 -15.18
N ARG A 28 -2.67 8.07 -14.79
CA ARG A 28 -1.31 8.61 -14.93
C ARG A 28 -0.35 7.53 -15.48
N PRO A 29 -0.65 6.90 -16.63
CA PRO A 29 0.03 5.67 -17.08
C PRO A 29 1.55 5.85 -17.30
N ARG A 30 1.99 7.04 -17.71
CA ARG A 30 3.42 7.37 -17.89
C ARG A 30 4.21 7.35 -16.58
N GLN A 31 3.54 7.69 -15.49
CA GLN A 31 4.09 7.69 -14.13
C GLN A 31 3.61 6.47 -13.35
N LEU A 32 3.16 5.41 -14.03
CA LEU A 32 2.69 4.17 -13.40
C LEU A 32 1.55 4.40 -12.38
N ASN A 33 0.68 5.38 -12.65
CA ASN A 33 -0.49 5.68 -11.81
C ASN A 33 -0.14 5.97 -10.35
N VAL A 34 0.95 6.71 -10.11
CA VAL A 34 1.32 7.17 -8.75
C VAL A 34 0.24 8.05 -8.13
N ILE A 35 0.07 7.90 -6.83
CA ILE A 35 -0.92 8.57 -6.00
C ILE A 35 -0.37 9.93 -5.56
N SER A 36 -0.80 10.99 -6.24
CA SER A 36 -0.59 12.38 -5.82
C SER A 36 -1.72 12.90 -4.95
N SER A 37 -1.54 14.09 -4.38
CA SER A 37 -2.59 14.82 -3.65
C SER A 37 -3.92 14.91 -4.44
N GLU A 38 -3.85 15.23 -5.74
CA GLU A 38 -5.04 15.31 -6.60
C GLU A 38 -5.73 13.95 -6.79
N VAL A 39 -4.97 12.86 -6.92
CA VAL A 39 -5.53 11.51 -7.01
C VAL A 39 -6.27 11.15 -5.71
N VAL A 40 -5.66 11.41 -4.55
CA VAL A 40 -6.29 11.14 -3.24
C VAL A 40 -7.57 11.95 -3.09
N LEU A 41 -7.53 13.25 -3.43
CA LEU A 41 -8.69 14.14 -3.37
C LEU A 41 -9.83 13.62 -4.24
N LYS A 42 -9.55 13.31 -5.51
CA LYS A 42 -10.58 12.84 -6.47
C LYS A 42 -11.17 11.50 -6.07
N LEU A 43 -10.35 10.56 -5.58
CA LEU A 43 -10.83 9.28 -5.07
C LEU A 43 -11.76 9.46 -3.86
N ALA A 44 -11.38 10.33 -2.91
CA ALA A 44 -12.21 10.63 -1.75
C ALA A 44 -13.56 11.27 -2.15
N GLU A 45 -13.53 12.25 -3.06
CA GLU A 45 -14.75 12.89 -3.60
C GLU A 45 -15.69 11.88 -4.26
N TYR A 46 -15.16 11.03 -5.15
CA TYR A 46 -15.96 10.03 -5.84
C TYR A 46 -16.54 8.97 -4.90
N LEU A 47 -15.71 8.40 -4.01
CA LEU A 47 -16.18 7.38 -3.08
C LEU A 47 -17.23 7.95 -2.10
N GLU A 48 -17.08 9.18 -1.63
CA GLU A 48 -18.12 9.77 -0.80
C GLU A 48 -19.42 10.02 -1.56
N MET A 49 -19.32 10.63 -2.74
CA MET A 49 -20.48 10.95 -3.57
C MET A 49 -21.25 9.67 -3.92
N TRP A 50 -20.53 8.63 -4.34
CA TRP A 50 -21.13 7.39 -4.78
C TRP A 50 -21.59 6.48 -3.64
N GLU A 51 -21.03 6.57 -2.43
CA GLU A 51 -21.61 5.84 -1.29
C GLU A 51 -22.98 6.40 -0.92
N LYS A 52 -23.21 7.71 -1.09
CA LYS A 52 -24.48 8.41 -0.81
C LYS A 52 -25.53 8.28 -1.91
N ASP A 53 -25.13 7.92 -3.14
CA ASP A 53 -26.03 7.81 -4.29
C ASP A 53 -26.74 6.44 -4.33
N ASP A 54 -28.05 6.37 -4.07
CA ASP A 54 -28.80 5.12 -4.07
C ASP A 54 -28.78 4.35 -5.41
N GLU A 55 -28.54 5.04 -6.53
CA GLU A 55 -28.38 4.41 -7.85
C GLU A 55 -27.01 3.74 -8.03
N THR A 56 -26.02 4.10 -7.23
CA THR A 56 -24.74 3.40 -7.24
C THR A 56 -24.85 2.09 -6.47
N LYS A 57 -24.59 0.96 -7.14
CA LYS A 57 -24.56 -0.38 -6.52
C LYS A 57 -23.16 -1.00 -6.47
N LEU A 58 -22.32 -0.71 -7.46
CA LEU A 58 -21.00 -1.33 -7.62
C LEU A 58 -19.93 -0.29 -7.97
N ILE A 59 -18.79 -0.34 -7.28
CA ILE A 59 -17.62 0.48 -7.61
C ILE A 59 -16.55 -0.41 -8.25
N LEU A 60 -16.04 0.01 -9.40
CA LEU A 60 -14.89 -0.60 -10.06
C LEU A 60 -13.71 0.37 -10.00
N ILE A 61 -12.53 -0.12 -9.64
CA ILE A 61 -11.28 0.67 -9.73
C ILE A 61 -10.27 -0.08 -10.61
N LYS A 62 -9.71 0.61 -11.61
CA LYS A 62 -8.64 0.09 -12.47
C LYS A 62 -7.55 1.14 -12.70
N GLY A 63 -6.40 0.69 -13.21
CA GLY A 63 -5.32 1.58 -13.65
C GLY A 63 -5.23 1.63 -15.18
N ALA A 64 -4.97 2.81 -15.73
CA ALA A 64 -4.68 2.96 -17.15
C ALA A 64 -3.28 2.43 -17.48
N GLY A 65 -3.13 1.79 -18.64
CA GLY A 65 -1.83 1.35 -19.16
C GLY A 65 -1.28 0.11 -18.45
N ARG A 66 0.00 0.16 -18.06
CA ARG A 66 0.78 -1.04 -17.65
C ARG A 66 0.87 -1.28 -16.14
N ALA A 67 0.21 -0.45 -15.33
CA ALA A 67 0.24 -0.56 -13.88
C ALA A 67 -1.16 -0.29 -13.33
N PHE A 68 -1.50 -0.95 -12.23
CA PHE A 68 -2.63 -0.52 -11.42
C PHE A 68 -2.25 0.78 -10.71
N SER A 69 -1.24 0.73 -9.82
CA SER A 69 -0.60 1.89 -9.21
C SER A 69 0.75 1.53 -8.60
N ALA A 70 1.77 2.35 -8.84
CA ALA A 70 3.12 2.18 -8.27
C ALA A 70 3.30 2.80 -6.87
N GLY A 71 2.23 3.27 -6.23
CA GLY A 71 2.30 3.84 -4.88
C GLY A 71 2.29 5.37 -4.85
N GLY A 72 2.71 5.94 -3.72
CA GLY A 72 2.72 7.40 -3.52
C GLY A 72 3.66 8.14 -4.47
N ASP A 73 3.35 9.40 -4.75
CA ASP A 73 4.21 10.28 -5.56
C ASP A 73 5.45 10.69 -4.73
N LEU A 74 6.51 9.87 -4.79
CA LEU A 74 7.75 10.10 -4.02
C LEU A 74 8.39 11.46 -4.31
N LYS A 75 8.25 11.97 -5.55
CA LYS A 75 8.79 13.28 -5.92
C LYS A 75 8.08 14.40 -5.18
N MET A 76 6.76 14.32 -5.03
CA MET A 76 6.00 15.28 -4.23
C MET A 76 6.51 15.35 -2.78
N PHE A 77 6.73 14.19 -2.15
CA PHE A 77 7.29 14.16 -0.79
C PHE A 77 8.69 14.78 -0.74
N TYR A 78 9.56 14.45 -1.70
CA TYR A 78 10.91 14.99 -1.77
C TYR A 78 10.93 16.50 -1.96
N ASP A 79 10.10 17.04 -2.84
CA ASP A 79 10.03 18.47 -3.12
C ASP A 79 9.48 19.26 -1.92
N GLY A 80 8.63 18.64 -1.10
CA GLY A 80 8.08 19.23 0.13
C GLY A 80 9.01 19.23 1.36
N ARG A 81 10.16 18.56 1.30
CA ARG A 81 11.03 18.24 2.47
C ARG A 81 11.56 19.42 3.28
N GLU A 82 11.56 20.62 2.71
CA GLU A 82 12.10 21.84 3.35
C GLU A 82 11.05 22.54 4.22
N SER A 83 9.77 22.17 4.10
CA SER A 83 8.68 22.70 4.92
C SER A 83 8.07 21.61 5.78
N LYS A 84 8.02 21.85 7.10
CA LYS A 84 7.73 20.86 8.16
C LYS A 84 6.48 20.03 7.91
N ASP A 85 5.43 20.64 7.37
CA ASP A 85 4.10 20.02 7.20
C ASP A 85 3.54 20.18 5.78
N SER A 86 4.41 20.39 4.79
CA SER A 86 4.01 20.55 3.37
C SER A 86 3.19 19.39 2.82
N CYS A 87 3.39 18.19 3.37
CA CYS A 87 2.73 16.96 2.95
C CYS A 87 1.65 16.48 3.93
N LEU A 88 1.37 17.23 5.02
CA LEU A 88 0.44 16.80 6.06
C LEU A 88 -0.96 16.53 5.50
N GLU A 89 -1.44 17.40 4.62
CA GLU A 89 -2.77 17.25 4.01
C GLU A 89 -2.92 15.95 3.22
N VAL A 90 -2.01 15.71 2.27
CA VAL A 90 -2.09 14.52 1.41
C VAL A 90 -1.95 13.24 2.23
N VAL A 91 -1.08 13.25 3.25
CA VAL A 91 -0.95 12.14 4.19
C VAL A 91 -2.26 11.92 4.94
N TYR A 92 -2.82 12.95 5.57
CA TYR A 92 -4.07 12.85 6.31
C TYR A 92 -5.20 12.29 5.43
N ARG A 93 -5.39 12.88 4.25
CA ARG A 93 -6.41 12.43 3.29
C ARG A 93 -6.20 10.99 2.87
N MET A 94 -4.95 10.56 2.65
CA MET A 94 -4.66 9.18 2.24
C MET A 94 -5.00 8.17 3.35
N TYR A 95 -4.62 8.45 4.60
CA TYR A 95 -4.95 7.58 5.72
C TYR A 95 -6.45 7.52 6.01
N TRP A 96 -7.11 8.66 5.93
CA TRP A 96 -8.57 8.73 6.04
C TRP A 96 -9.25 7.96 4.88
N LEU A 97 -8.75 8.10 3.64
CA LEU A 97 -9.23 7.34 2.49
C LEU A 97 -9.02 5.82 2.66
N CYS A 98 -7.88 5.39 3.19
CA CYS A 98 -7.62 3.99 3.52
C CYS A 98 -8.68 3.40 4.45
N TYR A 99 -9.08 4.13 5.50
CA TYR A 99 -10.17 3.70 6.38
C TYR A 99 -11.47 3.49 5.60
N HIS A 100 -11.80 4.43 4.71
CA HIS A 100 -13.03 4.35 3.91
C HIS A 100 -13.04 3.20 2.92
N ILE A 101 -11.91 2.89 2.29
CA ILE A 101 -11.82 1.73 1.39
C ILE A 101 -12.01 0.43 2.17
N HIS A 102 -11.39 0.29 3.35
CA HIS A 102 -11.55 -0.93 4.17
C HIS A 102 -12.98 -1.14 4.67
N THR A 103 -13.71 -0.06 4.95
CA THR A 103 -15.02 -0.10 5.58
C THR A 103 -16.16 0.22 4.62
N TYR A 104 -15.89 0.36 3.32
CA TYR A 104 -16.84 0.87 2.33
C TYR A 104 -18.15 0.06 2.31
N LYS A 105 -19.29 0.75 2.23
CA LYS A 105 -20.61 0.13 2.36
C LYS A 105 -21.09 -0.59 1.12
N LYS A 106 -20.60 -0.17 -0.05
CA LYS A 106 -20.99 -0.77 -1.34
C LYS A 106 -19.92 -1.75 -1.80
N THR A 107 -20.31 -2.69 -2.66
CA THR A 107 -19.36 -3.65 -3.20
C THR A 107 -18.33 -2.94 -4.06
N GLN A 108 -17.06 -3.22 -3.79
CA GLN A 108 -15.91 -2.68 -4.53
C GLN A 108 -15.14 -3.81 -5.19
N VAL A 109 -14.75 -3.60 -6.45
CA VAL A 109 -13.91 -4.50 -7.23
C VAL A 109 -12.69 -3.73 -7.73
N SER A 110 -11.49 -4.22 -7.43
CA SER A 110 -10.27 -3.76 -8.09
C SER A 110 -9.91 -4.69 -9.25
N LEU A 111 -9.68 -4.10 -10.43
CA LEU A 111 -9.16 -4.81 -11.61
C LEU A 111 -7.65 -4.50 -11.73
N VAL A 112 -6.84 -5.38 -11.15
CA VAL A 112 -5.41 -5.16 -10.94
C VAL A 112 -4.62 -5.85 -12.04
N ASN A 113 -4.21 -5.07 -13.03
CA ASN A 113 -3.34 -5.51 -14.12
C ASN A 113 -2.03 -4.73 -14.10
N GLY A 114 -0.93 -5.42 -13.79
CA GLY A 114 0.39 -4.79 -13.67
C GLY A 114 0.79 -4.47 -12.22
N ILE A 115 1.67 -3.48 -12.08
CA ILE A 115 2.27 -3.10 -10.78
C ILE A 115 1.21 -2.58 -9.81
N SER A 116 1.24 -3.08 -8.56
CA SER A 116 0.45 -2.62 -7.42
C SER A 116 1.34 -2.55 -6.17
N MET A 117 1.89 -1.39 -5.85
CA MET A 117 2.90 -1.25 -4.78
C MET A 117 2.56 -0.14 -3.78
N GLY A 118 2.95 -0.34 -2.52
CA GLY A 118 2.75 0.61 -1.43
C GLY A 118 1.30 1.10 -1.32
N GLY A 119 1.11 2.43 -1.29
CA GLY A 119 -0.24 3.02 -1.31
C GLY A 119 -1.11 2.60 -2.49
N GLY A 120 -0.55 2.15 -3.61
CA GLY A 120 -1.30 1.58 -4.73
C GLY A 120 -1.99 0.27 -4.34
N ALA A 121 -1.33 -0.53 -3.50
CA ALA A 121 -1.88 -1.78 -3.04
C ALA A 121 -2.95 -1.61 -1.95
N SER A 122 -2.99 -0.48 -1.22
CA SER A 122 -4.09 -0.18 -0.30
C SER A 122 -5.40 0.14 -1.04
N LEU A 123 -5.33 0.43 -2.35
CA LEU A 123 -6.49 0.58 -3.23
C LEU A 123 -6.98 -0.76 -3.82
N MET A 124 -6.43 -1.90 -3.41
CA MET A 124 -6.89 -3.22 -3.89
C MET A 124 -7.07 -4.27 -2.79
N VAL A 125 -6.10 -4.45 -1.90
CA VAL A 125 -6.10 -5.53 -0.90
C VAL A 125 -7.33 -5.49 0.02
N PRO A 126 -7.74 -4.33 0.56
CA PRO A 126 -8.88 -4.29 1.48
C PRO A 126 -10.26 -4.32 0.80
N MET A 127 -10.33 -4.25 -0.53
CA MET A 127 -11.61 -4.27 -1.24
C MET A 127 -12.28 -5.64 -1.15
N LYS A 128 -13.62 -5.66 -1.27
CA LYS A 128 -14.41 -6.89 -1.25
C LYS A 128 -13.98 -7.89 -2.32
N PHE A 129 -13.68 -7.39 -3.52
CA PHE A 129 -13.08 -8.19 -4.58
C PHE A 129 -11.82 -7.52 -5.10
N SER A 130 -10.76 -8.32 -5.22
CA SER A 130 -9.57 -7.92 -5.94
C SER A 130 -9.23 -8.98 -6.96
N VAL A 131 -9.33 -8.57 -8.23
CA VAL A 131 -9.08 -9.40 -9.40
C VAL A 131 -7.67 -9.10 -9.88
N VAL A 132 -6.80 -10.09 -9.82
CA VAL A 132 -5.40 -9.98 -10.25
C VAL A 132 -5.17 -10.82 -11.51
N THR A 133 -4.10 -10.49 -12.23
CA THR A 133 -3.72 -11.14 -13.49
C THR A 133 -2.32 -11.75 -13.38
N GLU A 134 -1.88 -12.46 -14.43
CA GLU A 134 -0.50 -12.92 -14.58
C GLU A 134 0.53 -11.76 -14.63
N LYS A 135 0.08 -10.54 -14.90
CA LYS A 135 0.93 -9.34 -14.94
C LYS A 135 1.05 -8.64 -13.60
N THR A 136 0.26 -9.05 -12.60
CA THR A 136 0.25 -8.38 -11.30
C THR A 136 1.58 -8.59 -10.59
N VAL A 137 2.18 -7.48 -10.14
CA VAL A 137 3.38 -7.47 -9.29
C VAL A 137 3.10 -6.62 -8.07
N PHE A 138 3.00 -7.27 -6.92
CA PHE A 138 2.77 -6.64 -5.63
C PHE A 138 4.06 -6.53 -4.82
N ALA A 139 4.22 -5.42 -4.09
CA ALA A 139 5.23 -5.27 -3.04
C ALA A 139 4.92 -4.08 -2.11
N THR A 140 5.45 -4.14 -0.89
CA THR A 140 5.53 -3.01 0.06
C THR A 140 7.00 -2.71 0.36
N PRO A 141 7.70 -1.98 -0.53
CA PRO A 141 9.15 -1.80 -0.45
C PRO A 141 9.59 -0.64 0.45
N GLU A 142 8.69 -0.04 1.24
CA GLU A 142 8.88 1.25 1.91
C GLU A 142 10.09 1.28 2.86
N ALA A 143 10.35 0.17 3.57
CA ALA A 143 11.51 0.07 4.47
C ALA A 143 12.85 0.28 3.74
N SER A 144 12.92 -0.11 2.45
CA SER A 144 14.13 0.04 1.64
C SER A 144 14.44 1.48 1.23
N ILE A 145 13.46 2.38 1.32
CA ILE A 145 13.61 3.81 0.98
C ILE A 145 13.63 4.71 2.21
N GLY A 146 13.84 4.16 3.42
CA GLY A 146 13.85 4.96 4.65
C GLY A 146 12.47 5.33 5.17
N PHE A 147 11.43 4.65 4.70
CA PHE A 147 10.05 4.83 5.14
C PHE A 147 9.57 3.60 5.92
N HIS A 148 8.27 3.50 6.19
CA HIS A 148 7.67 2.33 6.83
C HIS A 148 6.54 1.76 5.98
N THR A 149 6.24 0.48 6.15
CA THR A 149 5.04 -0.12 5.56
C THR A 149 3.80 0.56 6.17
N ASP A 150 3.03 1.25 5.33
CA ASP A 150 2.01 2.23 5.69
C ASP A 150 0.63 1.91 5.07
N CYS A 151 -0.27 2.89 4.98
CA CYS A 151 -1.58 2.76 4.32
C CYS A 151 -2.45 1.57 4.76
N GLY A 152 -2.39 1.19 6.04
CA GLY A 152 -3.12 0.07 6.65
C GLY A 152 -2.39 -1.27 6.57
N PHE A 153 -1.20 -1.34 5.96
CA PHE A 153 -0.49 -2.60 5.81
C PHE A 153 0.07 -3.15 7.13
N SER A 154 0.24 -2.34 8.18
CA SER A 154 0.55 -2.90 9.51
C SER A 154 -0.62 -3.73 10.07
N TYR A 155 -1.86 -3.45 9.67
CA TYR A 155 -3.03 -4.29 9.98
C TYR A 155 -3.10 -5.53 9.09
N ILE A 156 -2.92 -5.36 7.77
CA ILE A 156 -3.06 -6.44 6.79
C ILE A 156 -1.93 -7.48 6.98
N HIS A 157 -0.67 -7.04 6.98
CA HIS A 157 0.47 -7.95 7.09
C HIS A 157 0.52 -8.68 8.42
N SER A 158 0.09 -8.05 9.51
CA SER A 158 0.08 -8.70 10.82
C SER A 158 -0.88 -9.90 10.91
N ARG A 159 -1.80 -10.03 9.95
CA ARG A 159 -2.81 -11.09 9.85
C ARG A 159 -2.46 -12.16 8.84
N LEU A 160 -1.35 -12.00 8.10
CA LEU A 160 -0.85 -13.05 7.21
C LEU A 160 -0.34 -14.25 8.02
N PRO A 161 -0.33 -15.46 7.42
CA PRO A 161 0.11 -16.67 8.11
C PRO A 161 1.54 -16.57 8.66
N GLY A 162 1.70 -16.98 9.92
CA GLY A 162 3.00 -17.01 10.60
C GLY A 162 3.69 -15.65 10.60
N HIS A 163 4.89 -15.59 10.02
CA HIS A 163 5.70 -14.37 9.91
C HIS A 163 5.86 -13.87 8.46
N LEU A 164 4.93 -14.25 7.56
CA LEU A 164 4.98 -13.82 6.16
C LEU A 164 4.86 -12.29 6.04
N GLY A 165 4.03 -11.65 6.86
CA GLY A 165 3.85 -10.20 6.84
C GLY A 165 5.11 -9.43 7.18
N GLU A 166 5.83 -9.84 8.22
CA GLU A 166 7.14 -9.26 8.56
C GLU A 166 8.16 -9.48 7.43
N PHE A 167 8.15 -10.65 6.79
CA PHE A 167 9.01 -10.93 5.65
C PHE A 167 8.74 -9.99 4.47
N LEU A 168 7.49 -9.88 4.03
CA LEU A 168 7.12 -9.04 2.88
C LEU A 168 7.48 -7.57 3.12
N ALA A 169 7.16 -7.06 4.31
CA ALA A 169 7.38 -5.66 4.66
C ALA A 169 8.86 -5.28 4.85
N LEU A 170 9.66 -6.13 5.48
CA LEU A 170 11.08 -5.83 5.71
C LEU A 170 11.91 -5.98 4.43
N THR A 171 11.58 -6.98 3.61
CA THR A 171 12.39 -7.33 2.43
C THR A 171 11.92 -6.61 1.16
N GLY A 172 10.68 -6.12 1.13
CA GLY A 172 10.04 -5.65 -0.11
C GLY A 172 9.89 -6.75 -1.15
N ALA A 173 9.84 -8.01 -0.72
CA ALA A 173 9.70 -9.16 -1.63
C ALA A 173 8.44 -9.00 -2.50
N ARG A 174 8.58 -9.40 -3.77
CA ARG A 174 7.52 -9.28 -4.75
C ARG A 174 6.66 -10.52 -4.74
N LEU A 175 5.34 -10.33 -4.84
CA LEU A 175 4.39 -11.41 -5.09
C LEU A 175 3.72 -11.21 -6.45
N ASN A 176 3.51 -12.31 -7.16
CA ASN A 176 2.70 -12.31 -8.37
C ASN A 176 1.20 -12.48 -8.04
N GLY A 177 0.33 -12.37 -9.05
CA GLY A 177 -1.12 -12.50 -8.87
C GLY A 177 -1.56 -13.82 -8.24
N LYS A 178 -0.96 -14.96 -8.63
CA LYS A 178 -1.31 -16.27 -8.06
C LYS A 178 -0.97 -16.35 -6.57
N GLU A 179 0.20 -15.83 -6.20
CA GLU A 179 0.66 -15.79 -4.81
C GLU A 179 -0.24 -14.92 -3.94
N LEU A 180 -0.69 -13.77 -4.46
CA LEU A 180 -1.65 -12.91 -3.76
C LEU A 180 -2.98 -13.60 -3.47
N VAL A 181 -3.51 -14.36 -4.43
CA VAL A 181 -4.72 -15.17 -4.22
C VAL A 181 -4.47 -16.26 -3.19
N ALA A 182 -3.34 -16.96 -3.26
CA ALA A 182 -3.01 -18.04 -2.33
C ALA A 182 -2.90 -17.59 -0.87
N ILE A 183 -2.47 -16.35 -0.61
CA ILE A 183 -2.38 -15.79 0.75
C ILE A 183 -3.59 -14.95 1.16
N GLY A 184 -4.61 -14.87 0.31
CA GLY A 184 -5.85 -14.13 0.58
C GLY A 184 -5.74 -12.60 0.50
N MET A 185 -4.70 -12.07 -0.14
CA MET A 185 -4.57 -10.62 -0.41
C MET A 185 -5.20 -10.19 -1.74
N ALA A 186 -5.51 -11.14 -2.61
CA ALA A 186 -6.42 -10.98 -3.74
C ALA A 186 -7.48 -12.07 -3.69
N THR A 187 -8.65 -11.83 -4.28
CA THR A 187 -9.76 -12.80 -4.22
C THR A 187 -9.82 -13.70 -5.44
N HIS A 188 -9.51 -13.18 -6.63
CA HIS A 188 -9.64 -13.92 -7.89
C HIS A 188 -8.46 -13.70 -8.80
N PHE A 189 -8.12 -14.73 -9.58
CA PHE A 189 -7.16 -14.65 -10.67
C PHE A 189 -7.88 -14.77 -12.00
N VAL A 190 -7.72 -13.77 -12.87
CA VAL A 190 -8.30 -13.73 -14.21
C VAL A 190 -7.17 -13.42 -15.21
N PRO A 191 -6.96 -14.23 -16.25
CA PRO A 191 -5.98 -13.93 -17.28
C PRO A 191 -6.20 -12.56 -17.90
N SER A 192 -5.15 -11.78 -18.14
CA SER A 192 -5.28 -10.40 -18.63
C SER A 192 -6.02 -10.30 -19.98
N ALA A 193 -6.00 -11.37 -20.79
CA ALA A 193 -6.75 -11.46 -22.05
C ALA A 193 -8.27 -11.45 -21.88
N LYS A 194 -8.79 -11.91 -20.72
CA LYS A 194 -10.23 -11.94 -20.39
C LYS A 194 -10.69 -10.72 -19.60
N LEU A 195 -9.77 -9.84 -19.19
CA LEU A 195 -10.07 -8.76 -18.26
C LEU A 195 -11.01 -7.70 -18.85
N ALA A 196 -10.90 -7.41 -20.15
CA ALA A 196 -11.80 -6.48 -20.82
C ALA A 196 -13.24 -7.00 -20.89
N ASP A 197 -13.40 -8.29 -21.15
CA ASP A 197 -14.73 -8.94 -21.19
C ASP A 197 -15.35 -8.99 -19.79
N LEU A 198 -14.55 -9.31 -18.76
CA LEU A 198 -14.98 -9.22 -17.36
C LEU A 198 -15.41 -7.80 -16.99
N GLU A 199 -14.63 -6.78 -17.35
CA GLU A 199 -14.98 -5.38 -17.09
C GLU A 199 -16.33 -5.03 -17.73
N ALA A 200 -16.54 -5.38 -19.00
CA ALA A 200 -17.80 -5.14 -19.70
C ALA A 200 -18.98 -5.85 -19.01
N ARG A 201 -18.77 -7.10 -18.57
CA ARG A 201 -19.77 -7.90 -17.86
C ARG A 201 -20.11 -7.33 -16.48
N LEU A 202 -19.12 -6.82 -15.74
CA LEU A 202 -19.33 -6.15 -14.45
C LEU A 202 -20.06 -4.83 -14.63
N VAL A 203 -19.67 -4.04 -15.64
CA VAL A 203 -20.30 -2.76 -15.99
C VAL A 203 -21.77 -2.92 -16.39
N SER A 204 -22.16 -4.07 -16.94
CA SER A 204 -23.54 -4.35 -17.31
C SER A 204 -24.42 -4.81 -16.14
N LEU A 205 -23.88 -4.95 -14.93
CA LEU A 205 -24.66 -5.37 -13.76
C LEU A 205 -25.57 -4.25 -13.28
N ASP A 206 -26.75 -4.64 -12.79
CA ASP A 206 -27.72 -3.80 -12.11
C ASP A 206 -27.73 -3.99 -10.58
N SER A 207 -26.89 -4.89 -10.09
CA SER A 207 -26.80 -5.27 -8.68
C SER A 207 -25.36 -5.20 -8.16
N GLY A 208 -25.23 -4.73 -6.93
CA GLY A 208 -24.01 -4.77 -6.14
C GLY A 208 -23.98 -5.92 -5.14
N ASP A 209 -24.96 -6.83 -5.21
CA ASP A 209 -25.00 -8.02 -4.37
C ASP A 209 -23.71 -8.83 -4.49
N MET A 210 -23.14 -9.21 -3.35
CA MET A 210 -21.81 -9.83 -3.33
C MET A 210 -21.80 -11.18 -4.02
N ASP A 211 -22.88 -11.97 -3.96
CA ASP A 211 -22.93 -13.27 -4.60
C ASP A 211 -23.06 -13.13 -6.12
N VAL A 212 -23.85 -12.16 -6.60
CA VAL A 212 -23.95 -11.85 -8.03
C VAL A 212 -22.60 -11.39 -8.59
N VAL A 213 -21.92 -10.47 -7.91
CA VAL A 213 -20.61 -9.96 -8.33
C VAL A 213 -19.55 -11.07 -8.30
N ARG A 214 -19.53 -11.88 -7.25
CA ARG A 214 -18.62 -13.03 -7.13
C ARG A 214 -18.82 -14.04 -8.26
N CYS A 215 -20.05 -14.50 -8.49
CA CYS A 215 -20.36 -15.43 -9.58
C CYS A 215 -19.95 -14.85 -10.94
N THR A 216 -20.16 -13.55 -11.16
CA THR A 216 -19.74 -12.87 -12.38
C THR A 216 -18.22 -12.89 -12.58
N ILE A 217 -17.44 -12.69 -11.51
CA ILE A 217 -15.96 -12.77 -11.59
C ILE A 217 -15.51 -14.23 -11.81
N GLU A 218 -16.17 -15.18 -11.15
CA GLU A 218 -15.90 -16.62 -11.26
C GLU A 218 -16.08 -17.15 -12.69
N GLU A 219 -16.99 -16.58 -13.50
CA GLU A 219 -17.17 -16.90 -14.94
C GLU A 219 -15.87 -16.74 -15.75
N PHE A 220 -14.98 -15.83 -15.35
CA PHE A 220 -13.73 -15.52 -16.05
C PHE A 220 -12.49 -16.03 -15.32
N SER A 221 -12.66 -16.49 -14.08
CA SER A 221 -11.56 -16.84 -13.18
C SER A 221 -10.92 -18.18 -13.52
N GLU A 222 -9.64 -18.31 -13.18
CA GLU A 222 -8.91 -19.56 -13.27
C GLU A 222 -8.40 -20.00 -11.89
N LYS A 223 -8.32 -21.32 -11.69
CA LYS A 223 -7.74 -21.87 -10.45
C LYS A 223 -6.25 -21.55 -10.42
N VAL A 224 -5.79 -21.03 -9.30
CA VAL A 224 -4.36 -20.74 -9.08
C VAL A 224 -3.64 -22.00 -8.62
N ASN A 225 -2.48 -22.27 -9.21
CA ASN A 225 -1.50 -23.22 -8.71
C ASN A 225 -0.19 -22.46 -8.51
N LEU A 226 0.44 -22.63 -7.34
CA LEU A 226 1.71 -21.97 -7.05
C LEU A 226 2.82 -22.57 -7.91
N ASP A 227 3.69 -21.70 -8.41
CA ASP A 227 4.88 -22.11 -9.13
C ASP A 227 5.89 -22.72 -8.15
N GLN A 228 6.74 -23.65 -8.62
CA GLN A 228 7.66 -24.41 -7.74
C GLN A 228 8.64 -23.51 -6.98
N ASP A 229 9.05 -22.42 -7.60
CA ASP A 229 9.97 -21.41 -7.07
C ASP A 229 9.27 -20.31 -6.26
N SER A 230 7.94 -20.41 -6.06
CA SER A 230 7.18 -19.45 -5.24
C SER A 230 7.77 -19.30 -3.84
N ILE A 231 7.82 -18.05 -3.37
CA ILE A 231 8.31 -17.73 -2.03
C ILE A 231 7.45 -18.35 -0.93
N LEU A 232 6.18 -18.64 -1.23
CA LEU A 232 5.26 -19.29 -0.30
C LEU A 232 5.66 -20.74 -0.01
N ASN A 233 6.40 -21.40 -0.91
CA ASN A 233 6.98 -22.72 -0.64
C ASN A 233 8.13 -22.67 0.39
N LYS A 234 8.59 -21.47 0.76
CA LYS A 234 9.66 -21.24 1.75
C LYS A 234 9.11 -20.82 3.12
N GLN A 235 7.80 -20.97 3.35
CA GLN A 235 7.11 -20.49 4.56
C GLN A 235 7.72 -21.00 5.87
N SER A 236 8.18 -22.26 5.93
CA SER A 236 8.78 -22.80 7.15
C SER A 236 10.05 -22.04 7.56
N VAL A 237 10.93 -21.79 6.58
CA VAL A 237 12.18 -21.04 6.79
C VAL A 237 11.87 -19.58 7.15
N ILE A 238 10.91 -18.97 6.46
CA ILE A 238 10.46 -17.60 6.76
C ILE A 238 9.96 -17.51 8.20
N ASN A 239 9.09 -18.44 8.62
CA ASN A 239 8.54 -18.46 9.97
C ASN A 239 9.64 -18.61 11.02
N GLU A 240 10.57 -19.55 10.82
CA GLU A 240 11.66 -19.77 11.77
C GLU A 240 12.53 -18.51 11.94
N CYS A 241 12.92 -17.89 10.82
CA CYS A 241 13.87 -16.78 10.87
C CYS A 241 13.22 -15.44 11.24
N PHE A 242 11.97 -15.18 10.83
CA PHE A 242 11.26 -13.94 11.15
C PHE A 242 10.55 -13.99 12.51
N SER A 243 10.59 -15.13 13.20
CA SER A 243 10.16 -15.25 14.61
C SER A 243 11.09 -14.53 15.59
N LYS A 244 12.33 -14.22 15.21
CA LYS A 244 13.34 -13.61 16.10
C LYS A 244 12.94 -12.19 16.53
N GLU A 245 13.33 -11.76 17.71
CA GLU A 245 12.81 -10.53 18.32
C GLU A 245 13.22 -9.26 17.60
N SER A 246 14.44 -9.19 17.04
CA SER A 246 14.95 -7.98 16.39
C SER A 246 15.35 -8.20 14.93
N VAL A 247 15.39 -7.12 14.14
CA VAL A 247 15.88 -7.13 12.75
C VAL A 247 17.29 -7.73 12.67
N LYS A 248 18.16 -7.41 13.63
CA LYS A 248 19.52 -7.96 13.71
C LYS A 248 19.51 -9.49 13.84
N GLN A 249 18.70 -10.02 14.74
CA GLN A 249 18.57 -11.47 14.92
C GLN A 249 17.91 -12.15 13.71
N ILE A 250 16.96 -11.48 13.03
CA ILE A 250 16.37 -11.98 11.79
C ILE A 250 17.45 -12.12 10.70
N ILE A 251 18.28 -11.08 10.51
CA ILE A 251 19.38 -11.13 9.54
C ILE A 251 20.37 -12.26 9.88
N GLN A 252 20.77 -12.38 11.14
CA GLN A 252 21.67 -13.46 11.59
C GLN A 252 21.08 -14.86 11.36
N ALA A 253 19.77 -15.04 11.61
CA ALA A 253 19.08 -16.30 11.34
C ALA A 253 19.06 -16.61 9.84
N PHE A 254 18.79 -15.62 9.00
CA PHE A 254 18.87 -15.78 7.53
C PHE A 254 20.29 -16.08 7.04
N GLU A 255 21.33 -15.46 7.60
CA GLU A 255 22.72 -15.76 7.22
C GLU A 255 23.10 -17.22 7.55
N ALA A 256 22.69 -17.71 8.72
CA ALA A 256 22.90 -19.10 9.10
C ALA A 256 22.13 -20.06 8.19
N GLU A 257 20.88 -19.72 7.84
CA GLU A 257 20.03 -20.54 6.98
C GLU A 257 20.48 -20.54 5.51
N GLY A 258 20.93 -19.40 5.00
CA GLY A 258 21.44 -19.22 3.63
C GLY A 258 22.78 -19.90 3.38
N SER A 259 23.45 -20.38 4.44
CA SER A 259 24.66 -21.21 4.34
C SER A 259 24.34 -22.70 4.16
N LYS A 260 23.06 -23.11 4.26
CA LYS A 260 22.61 -24.49 4.05
C LYS A 260 22.30 -24.75 2.58
N GLU A 261 22.51 -25.99 2.13
CA GLU A 261 22.22 -26.44 0.77
C GLU A 261 20.72 -26.25 0.43
N GLY A 262 20.41 -25.73 -0.75
CA GLY A 262 19.04 -25.51 -1.23
C GLY A 262 18.40 -24.18 -0.81
N ASN A 263 19.12 -23.32 -0.08
CA ASN A 263 18.65 -22.03 0.41
C ASN A 263 19.28 -20.80 -0.27
N ASP A 264 19.80 -20.96 -1.49
CA ASP A 264 20.47 -19.88 -2.23
C ASP A 264 19.60 -18.64 -2.47
N TRP A 265 18.27 -18.82 -2.45
CA TRP A 265 17.28 -17.74 -2.56
C TRP A 265 17.38 -16.70 -1.43
N ILE A 266 17.98 -17.05 -0.28
CA ILE A 266 18.11 -16.18 0.90
C ILE A 266 19.19 -15.11 0.69
N ASN A 267 20.27 -15.42 -0.02
CA ASN A 267 21.42 -14.51 -0.18
C ASN A 267 21.05 -13.16 -0.84
N PRO A 268 20.27 -13.13 -1.94
CA PRO A 268 19.72 -11.89 -2.48
C PRO A 268 18.86 -11.11 -1.48
N VAL A 269 18.08 -11.80 -0.65
CA VAL A 269 17.20 -11.18 0.35
C VAL A 269 18.01 -10.51 1.47
N ILE A 270 19.04 -11.19 1.99
CA ILE A 270 19.97 -10.60 2.97
C ILE A 270 20.64 -9.36 2.40
N LYS A 271 21.11 -9.42 1.14
CA LYS A 271 21.73 -8.27 0.48
C LYS A 271 20.77 -7.09 0.37
N GLY A 272 19.48 -7.35 0.11
CA GLY A 272 18.42 -6.35 0.15
C GLY A 272 18.26 -5.74 1.54
N LEU A 273 18.05 -6.57 2.56
CA LEU A 273 17.89 -6.13 3.96
C LEU A 273 19.07 -5.27 4.44
N LYS A 274 20.31 -5.66 4.14
CA LYS A 274 21.52 -4.89 4.52
C LYS A 274 21.67 -3.57 3.78
N ARG A 275 20.98 -3.39 2.63
CA ARG A 275 20.97 -2.14 1.87
C ARG A 275 19.81 -1.23 2.26
N SER A 276 18.79 -1.73 2.94
CA SER A 276 17.65 -0.94 3.43
C SER A 276 18.03 -0.04 4.60
N SER A 277 17.20 0.98 4.87
CA SER A 277 17.40 1.87 6.01
C SER A 277 17.29 1.09 7.33
N PRO A 278 18.32 1.13 8.22
CA PRO A 278 18.25 0.52 9.53
C PRO A 278 17.05 1.03 10.36
N THR A 279 16.78 2.34 10.28
CA THR A 279 15.65 3.00 10.95
C THR A 279 14.32 2.49 10.40
N GLY A 280 14.15 2.49 9.07
CA GLY A 280 12.93 2.01 8.40
C GLY A 280 12.61 0.54 8.72
N LEU A 281 13.64 -0.32 8.79
CA LEU A 281 13.48 -1.72 9.18
C LEU A 281 12.98 -1.88 10.62
N LYS A 282 13.59 -1.17 11.59
CA LYS A 282 13.15 -1.26 13.00
C LYS A 282 11.72 -0.77 13.18
N ILE A 283 11.36 0.38 12.57
CA ILE A 283 10.00 0.93 12.62
C ILE A 283 9.00 -0.05 12.02
N THR A 284 9.31 -0.60 10.85
CA THR A 284 8.42 -1.52 10.12
C THR A 284 8.15 -2.80 10.92
N LEU A 285 9.20 -3.43 11.47
CA LEU A 285 9.05 -4.65 12.27
C LEU A 285 8.16 -4.40 13.49
N ARG A 286 8.40 -3.30 14.21
CA ARG A 286 7.60 -2.94 15.39
C ARG A 286 6.15 -2.67 15.00
N SER A 287 5.92 -1.85 13.96
CA SER A 287 4.59 -1.47 13.49
C SER A 287 3.72 -2.69 13.18
N ILE A 288 4.25 -3.66 12.43
CA ILE A 288 3.50 -4.87 12.05
C ILE A 288 3.20 -5.76 13.25
N ARG A 289 4.17 -5.93 14.16
CA ARG A 289 3.98 -6.77 15.35
C ARG A 289 2.95 -6.20 16.32
N GLU A 290 2.96 -4.89 16.53
CA GLU A 290 1.90 -4.21 17.30
C GLU A 290 0.54 -4.34 16.62
N GLY A 291 0.51 -4.34 15.28
CA GLY A 291 -0.69 -4.50 14.45
C GLY A 291 -1.48 -5.79 14.69
N ARG A 292 -0.82 -6.84 15.21
CA ARG A 292 -1.46 -8.13 15.56
C ARG A 292 -2.52 -8.00 16.64
N LYS A 293 -2.41 -7.01 17.52
CA LYS A 293 -3.30 -6.78 18.66
C LYS A 293 -4.18 -5.54 18.52
N GLN A 294 -4.08 -4.86 17.38
CA GLN A 294 -4.70 -3.56 17.12
C GLN A 294 -5.88 -3.68 16.16
N THR A 295 -6.85 -2.80 16.32
CA THR A 295 -7.92 -2.61 15.34
C THR A 295 -7.38 -1.89 14.09
N LEU A 296 -8.17 -1.83 13.01
CA LEU A 296 -7.80 -1.06 11.83
C LEU A 296 -7.56 0.42 12.17
N SER A 297 -8.46 1.01 12.98
CA SER A 297 -8.36 2.41 13.40
C SER A 297 -7.05 2.66 14.19
N ASP A 298 -6.71 1.78 15.13
CA ASP A 298 -5.47 1.87 15.89
C ASP A 298 -4.23 1.80 14.98
N CYS A 299 -4.23 0.87 14.02
CA CYS A 299 -3.15 0.74 13.04
C CYS A 299 -3.00 1.97 12.17
N LEU A 300 -4.09 2.52 11.63
CA LEU A 300 -4.05 3.71 10.78
C LEU A 300 -3.58 4.95 11.56
N LYS A 301 -4.08 5.16 12.79
CA LYS A 301 -3.62 6.26 13.67
C LYS A 301 -2.13 6.13 13.98
N LYS A 302 -1.67 4.93 14.37
CA LYS A 302 -0.25 4.64 14.62
C LYS A 302 0.61 4.91 13.38
N GLU A 303 0.22 4.37 12.23
CA GLU A 303 0.95 4.56 10.98
C GLU A 303 1.00 6.03 10.56
N PHE A 304 -0.10 6.77 10.71
CA PHE A 304 -0.13 8.20 10.44
C PHE A 304 0.88 8.97 11.31
N ARG A 305 0.96 8.69 12.62
CA ARG A 305 1.98 9.27 13.52
C ARG A 305 3.39 8.99 13.03
N ILE A 306 3.64 7.74 12.62
CA ILE A 306 4.95 7.33 12.11
C ILE A 306 5.28 8.10 10.83
N THR A 307 4.36 8.16 9.87
CA THR A 307 4.55 8.88 8.60
C THR A 307 4.83 10.36 8.84
N VAL A 308 4.00 11.05 9.62
CA VAL A 308 4.16 12.48 9.90
C VAL A 308 5.52 12.75 10.53
N ASN A 309 5.94 11.95 11.52
CA ASN A 309 7.24 12.13 12.17
C ASN A 309 8.43 11.76 11.28
N ILE A 310 8.30 10.79 10.37
CA ILE A 310 9.33 10.49 9.38
C ILE A 310 9.50 11.65 8.39
N LEU A 311 8.40 12.21 7.88
CA LEU A 311 8.45 13.36 6.96
C LEU A 311 8.98 14.63 7.67
N ARG A 312 8.71 14.80 8.97
CA ARG A 312 9.31 15.87 9.78
C ARG A 312 10.79 15.69 10.09
N LYS A 313 11.40 14.55 9.72
CA LYS A 313 12.79 14.17 10.04
C LYS A 313 13.04 14.09 11.56
N THR A 314 12.02 13.75 12.34
CA THR A 314 12.10 13.71 13.82
C THR A 314 13.21 12.79 14.32
N ILE A 315 13.45 11.68 13.62
CA ILE A 315 14.50 10.71 13.97
C ILE A 315 15.67 10.75 12.99
N SER A 316 15.37 10.76 11.69
CA SER A 316 16.35 10.57 10.62
C SER A 316 15.86 11.21 9.32
N PRO A 317 16.77 11.68 8.44
CA PRO A 317 16.44 12.13 7.08
C PRO A 317 16.32 10.99 6.06
N ASP A 318 16.38 9.71 6.48
CA ASP A 318 16.49 8.53 5.60
C ASP A 318 15.43 8.51 4.49
N VAL A 319 14.17 8.89 4.76
CA VAL A 319 13.13 8.92 3.72
C VAL A 319 13.53 9.77 2.51
N TYR A 320 14.13 10.93 2.75
CA TYR A 320 14.54 11.83 1.67
C TYR A 320 15.79 11.34 0.96
N GLU A 321 16.71 10.71 1.69
CA GLU A 321 17.89 10.08 1.10
C GLU A 321 17.50 8.86 0.23
N GLY A 322 16.56 8.05 0.69
CA GLY A 322 16.03 6.91 -0.05
C GLY A 322 15.32 7.36 -1.32
N ILE A 323 14.48 8.40 -1.23
CA ILE A 323 13.84 9.00 -2.41
C ILE A 323 14.87 9.59 -3.37
N ARG A 324 15.90 10.30 -2.86
CA ARG A 324 16.99 10.84 -3.67
C ARG A 324 17.67 9.72 -4.47
N ALA A 325 18.14 8.68 -3.78
CA ALA A 325 18.87 7.58 -4.37
C ALA A 325 18.04 6.78 -5.39
N LEU A 326 16.74 6.58 -5.13
CA LEU A 326 15.86 5.78 -5.97
C LEU A 326 15.29 6.57 -7.16
N THR A 327 14.82 7.79 -6.93
CA THR A 327 13.96 8.52 -7.88
C THR A 327 14.62 9.76 -8.47
N ILE A 328 15.35 10.54 -7.67
CA ILE A 328 15.92 11.82 -8.10
C ILE A 328 17.23 11.60 -8.85
N ASP A 329 18.23 11.06 -8.17
CA ASP A 329 19.57 10.83 -8.72
C ASP A 329 19.68 9.45 -9.36
N LYS A 330 18.84 8.49 -8.93
CA LYS A 330 18.76 7.12 -9.45
C LYS A 330 20.08 6.33 -9.35
N ASP A 331 20.92 6.69 -8.39
CA ASP A 331 22.21 6.04 -8.13
C ASP A 331 22.06 4.69 -7.41
N ASN A 332 20.89 4.41 -6.82
CA ASN A 332 20.62 3.24 -5.99
C ASN A 332 21.64 3.04 -4.84
N SER A 333 22.22 4.13 -4.34
CA SER A 333 23.27 4.12 -3.32
C SER A 333 22.94 5.08 -2.17
N PRO A 334 21.86 4.83 -1.41
CA PRO A 334 21.47 5.67 -0.29
C PRO A 334 22.51 5.64 0.84
N LYS A 335 22.69 6.79 1.49
CA LYS A 335 23.59 7.01 2.63
C LYS A 335 22.77 7.19 3.91
N TRP A 336 22.41 6.08 4.53
CA TRP A 336 21.55 6.08 5.72
C TRP A 336 22.23 6.74 6.93
N ASN A 337 21.41 7.40 7.75
CA ASN A 337 21.82 7.98 9.02
C ASN A 337 20.79 7.63 10.12
N PRO A 338 21.12 6.73 11.06
CA PRO A 338 22.41 6.03 11.20
C PRO A 338 22.65 4.96 10.11
N ALA A 339 23.92 4.59 9.92
CA ALA A 339 24.33 3.69 8.83
C ALA A 339 24.12 2.21 9.17
N THR A 340 24.05 1.86 10.45
CA THR A 340 23.93 0.47 10.91
C THR A 340 22.78 0.27 11.91
N LEU A 341 22.31 -0.97 12.05
CA LEU A 341 21.22 -1.33 12.99
C LEU A 341 21.57 -1.08 14.45
N ASP A 342 22.85 -1.21 14.82
CA ASP A 342 23.34 -1.05 16.20
C ASP A 342 23.36 0.42 16.63
N GLU A 343 23.44 1.35 15.68
CA GLU A 343 23.44 2.80 15.92
C GLU A 343 22.03 3.40 15.97
N VAL A 344 20.99 2.63 15.62
CA VAL A 344 19.60 3.09 15.72
C VAL A 344 19.16 3.13 17.17
N ASP A 345 19.00 4.34 17.69
CA ASP A 345 18.52 4.64 19.04
C ASP A 345 17.04 4.27 19.21
N ASP A 346 16.76 3.26 20.05
CA ASP A 346 15.41 2.78 20.32
C ASP A 346 14.54 3.83 21.04
N GLU A 347 15.13 4.76 21.80
CA GLU A 347 14.39 5.87 22.41
C GLU A 347 13.92 6.88 21.38
N LYS A 348 14.70 7.10 20.31
CA LYS A 348 14.22 7.89 19.17
C LYS A 348 13.11 7.15 18.45
N ILE A 349 13.22 5.83 18.25
CA ILE A 349 12.13 5.02 17.67
C ILE A 349 10.84 5.19 18.47
N ASN A 350 10.89 5.25 19.80
CA ASN A 350 9.71 5.52 20.62
C ASN A 350 9.00 6.84 20.24
N LEU A 351 9.72 7.87 19.79
CA LEU A 351 9.15 9.18 19.44
C LEU A 351 8.17 9.12 18.27
N VAL A 352 8.43 8.32 17.23
CA VAL A 352 7.52 8.24 16.06
C VAL A 352 6.21 7.52 16.36
N PHE A 353 6.13 6.75 17.46
CA PHE A 353 4.91 6.06 17.90
C PHE A 353 4.09 6.86 18.91
N LYS A 354 4.64 7.95 19.47
CA LYS A 354 3.91 8.78 20.44
C LYS A 354 2.70 9.46 19.77
N PRO A 355 1.60 9.67 20.50
CA PRO A 355 0.50 10.50 20.03
C PRO A 355 0.99 11.85 19.55
N LEU A 356 0.36 12.36 18.49
CA LEU A 356 0.53 13.74 18.06
C LEU A 356 -0.37 14.65 18.92
N GLU A 357 -0.22 15.96 18.79
CA GLU A 357 -1.18 16.91 19.36
C GLU A 357 -2.57 16.67 18.73
N ASP A 358 -3.65 16.84 19.52
CA ASP A 358 -5.01 16.45 19.11
C ASP A 358 -5.48 17.14 17.81
N ASP A 359 -5.00 18.35 17.55
CA ASP A 359 -5.28 19.13 16.34
C ASP A 359 -4.66 18.52 15.09
N ILE A 360 -3.51 17.85 15.21
CA ILE A 360 -2.80 17.22 14.09
C ILE A 360 -2.93 15.70 14.04
N GLU A 361 -3.71 15.08 14.93
CA GLU A 361 -3.90 13.63 14.97
C GLU A 361 -4.90 13.14 13.89
N LEU A 362 -4.74 11.89 13.45
CA LEU A 362 -5.69 11.27 12.53
C LEU A 362 -7.02 10.96 13.24
N HIS A 363 -8.09 11.53 12.71
CA HIS A 363 -9.46 11.25 13.16
C HIS A 363 -10.21 10.46 12.09
N VAL A 364 -10.42 9.18 12.35
CA VAL A 364 -11.29 8.32 11.53
C VAL A 364 -12.65 8.15 12.22
N PRO A 365 -13.75 7.98 11.47
CA PRO A 365 -15.08 7.86 12.02
C PRO A 365 -15.22 6.74 13.06
N GLU A 366 -15.89 7.05 14.18
CA GLU A 366 -16.19 6.09 15.25
C GLU A 366 -17.62 5.54 15.16
N THR A 367 -18.52 6.25 14.45
CA THR A 367 -19.93 5.89 14.30
C THR A 367 -20.41 5.98 12.86
N GLU A 368 -21.48 5.24 12.55
CA GLU A 368 -22.08 5.19 11.21
C GLU A 368 -22.79 6.49 10.80
N GLU A 369 -23.34 7.24 11.76
CA GLU A 369 -24.07 8.49 11.51
C GLU A 369 -23.17 9.58 10.91
N ASN A 370 -21.89 9.62 11.32
CA ASN A 370 -20.89 10.56 10.84
C ASN A 370 -19.79 9.87 10.04
N ARG A 371 -20.16 8.85 9.26
CA ARG A 371 -19.21 8.04 8.49
C ARG A 371 -18.30 8.88 7.61
N TRP A 372 -18.80 9.90 6.90
CA TRP A 372 -17.92 10.76 6.09
C TRP A 372 -17.40 12.00 6.84
N GLY A 373 -17.49 11.99 8.17
CA GLY A 373 -16.89 13.00 9.04
C GLY A 373 -15.37 12.84 9.17
N GLY A 374 -14.72 13.79 9.86
CA GLY A 374 -13.27 13.73 10.09
C GLY A 374 -12.43 13.94 8.83
N LYS A 375 -12.99 14.49 7.75
CA LYS A 375 -12.20 14.90 6.58
C LYS A 375 -11.17 15.93 6.95
N TYR A 376 -10.12 16.03 6.13
CA TYR A 376 -9.06 17.01 6.30
C TYR A 376 -9.61 18.44 6.49
N GLU A 377 -10.56 18.88 5.67
CA GLU A 377 -11.15 20.22 5.72
C GLU A 377 -11.81 20.55 7.07
N ASN A 378 -12.28 19.52 7.79
CA ASN A 378 -12.96 19.65 9.07
C ASN A 378 -12.07 19.23 10.26
N SER A 379 -10.80 18.94 10.00
CA SER A 379 -9.83 18.51 11.01
C SER A 379 -9.00 19.68 11.52
N GLY A 380 -8.41 19.55 12.71
CA GLY A 380 -7.43 20.53 13.21
C GLY A 380 -6.20 20.68 12.28
N CYS A 381 -5.89 19.66 11.47
CA CYS A 381 -4.77 19.72 10.53
C CYS A 381 -4.95 20.82 9.46
N ALA A 382 -6.19 21.21 9.15
CA ALA A 382 -6.46 22.31 8.24
C ALA A 382 -6.10 23.67 8.85
N SER A 383 -6.17 23.82 10.18
CA SER A 383 -5.81 25.06 10.88
C SER A 383 -4.30 25.28 11.05
N VAL A 384 -3.47 24.25 10.83
CA VAL A 384 -2.00 24.33 10.93
C VAL A 384 -1.37 25.02 9.71
N ARG A 385 -2.18 25.47 8.72
CA ARG A 385 -1.75 26.41 7.69
C ARG A 385 -1.62 27.84 8.27
N GLY A 386 -0.66 28.04 9.18
CA GLY A 386 -0.30 29.32 9.78
C GLY A 386 1.18 29.60 9.64
#